data_AF-A0A8C7KNT1-F1
#
_entry.id   AF-A0A8C7KNT1-F1
#
_cell.length_a   1.000
_cell.length_b   1.000
_cell.length_c   1.000
_cell.angle_alpha   90.00
_cell.angle_beta   90.00
_cell.angle_gamma   90.00
#
_symmetry.space_group_name_H-M   'P 1'
#
loop_
_entity.id
_entity.type
_entity.pdbx_description
1 polymer ?
#
loop_
_entity_poly.entity_id
_entity_poly.type
_entity_poly.pdbx_seq_one_letter_code
_entity_poly.pdbx_strand_id
1 'polypeptide(L)'
;MNSRLQEIREKQKLRRQLLAQQLGAESADSIGAVLNSKDELKEIEETRETYRASFDAAGPSSKRKPQVEGEDTEEDIEEQKVGTHTRH
;
A
#
# COMPACT_ATOMS: atom_id res chain seq x y z
N MET A 1 -25.03 -21.91 20.89
CA MET A 1 -24.07 -20.83 20.55
C MET A 1 -23.66 -20.90 19.06
N ASN A 2 -24.61 -20.84 18.12
CA ASN A 2 -24.32 -20.90 16.68
C ASN A 2 -24.49 -19.55 15.95
N SER A 3 -25.15 -18.59 16.60
CA SER A 3 -25.50 -17.30 16.00
C SER A 3 -24.27 -16.43 15.68
N ARG A 4 -23.34 -16.26 16.64
CA ARG A 4 -22.16 -15.41 16.44
C ARG A 4 -21.22 -15.91 15.31
N LEU A 5 -21.04 -17.22 15.19
CA LEU A 5 -20.23 -17.79 14.10
C LEU A 5 -20.89 -17.61 12.73
N GLN A 6 -22.22 -17.74 12.67
CA GLN A 6 -22.97 -17.48 11.45
C GLN A 6 -22.86 -16.01 11.02
N GLU A 7 -23.03 -15.08 11.96
CA GLU A 7 -22.93 -13.64 11.73
C GLU A 7 -21.54 -13.22 11.21
N ILE A 8 -20.47 -13.81 11.77
CA ILE A 8 -19.10 -13.61 11.27
C ILE A 8 -18.97 -14.12 9.83
N ARG A 9 -19.50 -15.30 9.52
CA ARG A 9 -19.44 -15.87 8.16
C ARG A 9 -20.19 -15.01 7.15
N GLU A 10 -21.37 -14.52 7.50
CA GLU A 10 -22.18 -13.65 6.64
C GLU A 10 -21.48 -12.31 6.38
N LYS A 11 -20.92 -11.69 7.42
CA LYS A 11 -20.13 -10.46 7.28
C LYS A 11 -18.91 -10.66 6.37
N GLN A 12 -18.21 -11.78 6.52
CA GLN A 12 -17.06 -12.11 5.67
C GLN A 12 -17.46 -12.40 4.22
N LYS A 13 -18.60 -13.07 4.01
CA LYS A 13 -19.17 -13.29 2.67
C LYS A 13 -19.50 -11.95 1.99
N LEU A 14 -20.19 -11.06 2.69
CA LEU A 14 -20.55 -9.74 2.18
C LEU A 14 -19.31 -8.91 1.82
N ARG A 15 -18.30 -8.88 2.69
CA ARG A 15 -17.04 -8.18 2.41
C ARG A 15 -16.37 -8.66 1.12
N ARG A 16 -16.29 -9.98 0.91
CA ARG A 16 -15.71 -10.56 -0.30
C ARG A 16 -16.53 -10.23 -1.55
N GLN A 17 -17.86 -10.23 -1.46
CA GLN A 17 -18.73 -9.85 -2.58
C GLN A 17 -18.61 -8.37 -2.95
N LEU A 18 -18.48 -7.48 -1.96
CA LEU A 18 -18.27 -6.05 -2.22
C LEU A 18 -16.92 -5.81 -2.90
N LEU A 19 -15.86 -6.47 -2.42
CA LEU A 19 -14.54 -6.38 -3.05
C LEU A 19 -14.58 -6.87 -4.51
N ALA A 20 -15.28 -7.97 -4.80
CA ALA A 20 -15.45 -8.47 -6.16
C ALA A 20 -16.06 -7.40 -7.08
N GLN A 21 -17.18 -6.80 -6.65
CA GLN A 21 -17.84 -5.75 -7.41
C GLN A 21 -16.96 -4.53 -7.66
N GLN A 22 -16.19 -4.09 -6.66
CA GLN A 22 -15.25 -2.98 -6.79
C GLN A 22 -14.13 -3.26 -7.80
N LEU A 23 -13.70 -4.52 -7.88
CA LEU A 23 -12.69 -4.98 -8.82
C LEU A 23 -13.27 -5.41 -10.18
N GLY A 24 -14.58 -5.28 -10.39
CA GLY A 24 -15.25 -5.71 -11.62
C GLY A 24 -15.34 -7.23 -11.80
N ALA A 25 -15.07 -8.01 -10.76
CA ALA A 25 -15.19 -9.46 -10.78
C ALA A 25 -16.65 -9.89 -10.55
N GLU A 26 -17.10 -10.89 -11.31
CA GLU A 26 -18.47 -11.42 -11.24
C GLU A 26 -18.80 -12.03 -9.86
N SER A 27 -17.78 -12.54 -9.16
CA SER A 27 -17.91 -13.16 -7.85
C SER A 27 -16.64 -13.04 -7.00
N ALA A 28 -16.76 -13.32 -5.70
CA ALA A 28 -15.63 -13.40 -4.78
C ALA A 28 -14.58 -14.44 -5.19
N ASP A 29 -15.00 -15.53 -5.82
CA ASP A 29 -14.12 -16.64 -6.22
C ASP A 29 -13.33 -16.31 -7.49
N SER A 30 -13.85 -15.41 -8.33
CA SER A 30 -13.18 -14.91 -9.55
C SER A 30 -12.19 -13.76 -9.29
N ILE A 31 -12.17 -13.17 -8.09
CA ILE A 31 -11.21 -12.09 -7.74
C ILE A 31 -9.77 -12.52 -7.99
N GLY A 32 -9.43 -13.78 -7.70
CA GLY A 32 -8.07 -14.29 -7.86
C GLY A 32 -7.55 -14.17 -9.30
N ALA A 33 -8.42 -14.33 -10.31
CA ALA A 33 -8.06 -14.18 -11.71
C ALA A 33 -7.83 -12.71 -12.10
N VAL A 34 -8.58 -11.78 -11.49
CA VAL A 34 -8.39 -10.34 -11.70
C VAL A 34 -7.09 -9.87 -11.05
N LEU A 35 -6.83 -10.24 -9.79
CA LEU A 35 -5.63 -9.82 -9.05
C LEU A 35 -4.33 -10.50 -9.52
N ASN A 36 -4.43 -11.72 -10.06
CA ASN A 36 -3.28 -12.46 -10.59
C ASN A 36 -3.37 -12.54 -12.11
N SER A 37 -3.77 -11.44 -12.75
CA SER A 37 -3.78 -11.39 -14.20
C SER A 37 -2.37 -11.69 -14.70
N LYS A 38 -2.26 -12.62 -15.66
CA LYS A 38 -0.97 -13.09 -16.15
C LYS A 38 -0.15 -11.95 -16.74
N ASP A 39 -0.83 -10.97 -17.33
CA ASP A 39 -0.22 -9.82 -17.99
C ASP A 39 0.35 -8.82 -16.97
N GLU A 40 -0.37 -8.46 -15.90
CA GLU A 40 0.18 -7.58 -14.85
C GLU A 40 1.35 -8.25 -14.12
N LEU A 41 1.26 -9.54 -13.81
CA LEU A 41 2.36 -10.26 -13.16
C LEU A 41 3.62 -10.28 -14.03
N LYS A 42 3.45 -10.44 -15.35
CA LYS A 42 4.54 -10.36 -16.32
C LYS A 42 5.15 -8.95 -16.36
N GLU A 43 4.33 -7.91 -16.38
CA GLU A 43 4.79 -6.51 -16.35
C GLU A 43 5.58 -6.19 -15.08
N ILE A 44 5.12 -6.66 -13.93
CA ILE A 44 5.82 -6.52 -12.64
C ILE A 44 7.17 -7.25 -12.67
N GLU A 45 7.22 -8.47 -13.22
CA GLU A 45 8.44 -9.25 -13.35
C GLU A 45 9.45 -8.55 -14.27
N GLU A 46 9.00 -8.07 -15.44
CA GLU A 46 9.82 -7.34 -16.40
C GLU A 46 10.37 -6.04 -15.78
N THR A 47 9.51 -5.27 -15.09
CA THR A 47 9.94 -4.07 -14.36
C THR A 47 10.99 -4.42 -13.31
N ARG A 48 10.80 -5.49 -12.54
CA ARG A 48 11.76 -5.92 -11.52
C ARG A 48 13.08 -6.38 -12.14
N GLU A 49 13.05 -7.02 -13.30
CA GLU A 49 14.25 -7.41 -14.05
C GLU A 49 15.01 -6.18 -14.57
N THR A 50 14.33 -5.19 -15.14
CA THR A 50 14.98 -3.95 -15.59
C THR A 50 15.63 -3.16 -14.45
N TYR A 51 14.98 -3.09 -13.28
CA TYR A 51 15.59 -2.51 -12.07
C TYR A 51 16.84 -3.26 -11.64
N ARG A 52 16.81 -4.59 -11.65
CA ARG A 52 17.98 -5.42 -11.31
C ARG A 52 19.10 -5.27 -12.33
N ALA A 53 18.77 -5.32 -13.62
CA ALA A 53 19.73 -5.14 -14.69
C ALA A 53 20.38 -3.75 -14.63
N SER A 54 19.62 -2.71 -14.27
CA SER A 54 20.14 -1.36 -14.06
C SER A 54 21.09 -1.30 -12.85
N PHE A 55 20.77 -2.00 -11.77
CA PHE A 55 21.61 -2.09 -10.57
C PHE A 55 22.90 -2.87 -10.84
N ASP A 56 22.82 -4.01 -11.53
CA ASP A 56 23.97 -4.85 -11.86
C ASP A 56 24.87 -4.19 -12.93
N ALA A 57 24.28 -3.52 -13.92
CA ALA A 57 25.02 -2.75 -14.93
C ALA A 57 25.70 -1.49 -14.36
N ALA A 58 25.18 -0.93 -13.27
CA ALA A 58 25.85 0.13 -12.54
C ALA A 58 27.15 -0.35 -11.84
N GLY A 59 27.42 -1.66 -11.82
CA GLY A 59 28.55 -2.30 -11.16
C GLY A 59 28.55 -2.03 -9.64
N PRO A 60 29.48 -2.62 -8.87
CA PRO A 60 29.70 -2.15 -7.51
C PRO A 60 30.20 -0.71 -7.63
N SER A 61 29.30 0.26 -7.47
CA SER A 61 29.67 1.66 -7.40
C SER A 61 30.61 1.81 -6.21
N SER A 62 31.90 1.83 -6.50
CA SER A 62 32.93 2.13 -5.52
C SER A 62 32.64 3.54 -5.04
N LYS A 63 32.09 3.64 -3.83
CA LYS A 63 31.96 4.85 -3.01
C LYS A 63 31.34 6.04 -3.74
N ARG A 64 30.02 6.03 -3.90
CA ARG A 64 29.27 7.29 -3.86
C ARG A 64 28.24 7.21 -2.75
N LYS A 65 28.55 7.89 -1.66
CA LYS A 65 27.55 8.37 -0.72
C LYS A 65 26.40 8.94 -1.55
N PRO A 66 25.14 8.53 -1.33
CA PRO A 66 24.07 9.48 -1.54
C PRO A 66 24.35 10.59 -0.53
N GLN A 67 24.84 11.73 -1.03
CA GLN A 67 24.73 12.97 -0.31
C GLN A 67 23.24 13.14 -0.05
N VAL A 68 22.85 12.98 1.21
CA VAL A 68 21.58 13.43 1.71
C VAL A 68 21.67 14.97 1.65
N GLU A 69 21.40 15.55 0.48
CA GLU A 69 21.13 16.98 0.38
C GLU A 69 19.70 17.17 0.87
N GLY A 70 19.59 17.41 2.18
CA GLY A 70 18.31 17.65 2.86
C GLY A 70 18.25 17.18 4.30
N GLU A 71 19.35 17.21 5.06
CA GLU A 71 19.28 17.24 6.53
C GLU A 71 20.18 18.39 7.02
N ASP A 72 19.56 19.55 7.17
CA ASP A 72 19.92 20.68 8.04
C ASP A 72 18.65 21.56 7.98
N THR A 73 17.99 22.00 9.04
CA THR A 73 18.49 22.40 10.35
C THR A 73 17.27 22.44 11.29
N GLU A 74 17.50 22.32 12.59
CA GLU A 74 16.52 22.65 13.63
C GLU A 74 15.82 24.00 13.36
N GLU A 75 14.49 23.99 13.26
CA GLU A 75 13.68 25.11 13.73
C GLU A 75 12.58 24.55 14.65
N ASP A 76 12.92 24.59 15.94
CA ASP A 76 11.99 24.72 17.05
C ASP A 76 10.96 25.81 16.72
N ILE A 77 9.72 25.42 16.45
CA ILE A 77 8.60 26.37 16.36
C ILE A 77 7.70 26.12 17.57
N GLU A 78 8.08 26.82 18.62
CA GLU A 78 7.40 27.15 19.87
C GLU A 78 5.91 26.75 20.00
N GLU A 79 5.61 26.03 21.08
CA GLU A 79 4.31 26.08 21.75
C GLU A 79 3.90 27.54 22.01
N GLN A 80 2.80 28.01 21.41
CA GLN A 80 1.88 28.89 22.14
C GLN A 80 0.46 28.93 21.56
N LYS A 81 -0.44 28.27 22.32
CA LYS A 81 -1.69 28.82 22.91
C LYS A 81 -2.61 29.60 21.96
N VAL A 82 -3.86 29.20 21.77
CA VAL A 82 -5.05 29.72 22.49
C VAL A 82 -6.15 28.65 22.36
N GLY A 83 -6.55 27.95 23.41
CA GLY A 83 -7.39 28.51 24.46
C GLY A 83 -8.85 28.57 23.97
N THR A 84 -9.57 27.46 24.06
CA THR A 84 -11.03 27.42 23.92
C THR A 84 -11.67 28.35 24.96
N HIS A 85 -12.01 29.59 24.56
CA HIS A 85 -12.85 30.46 25.36
C HIS A 85 -14.30 30.33 24.90
N THR A 86 -15.00 29.35 25.45
CA THR A 86 -16.46 29.35 25.55
C THR A 86 -16.87 30.55 26.39
N ARG A 87 -17.59 31.50 25.78
CA ARG A 87 -18.31 32.57 26.48
C ARG A 87 -19.54 31.96 27.17
N HIS A 88 -19.61 32.09 28.49
CA HIS A 88 -20.85 32.07 29.27
C HIS A 88 -20.87 33.31 30.15
#